data_AF-A0A2N5UEM7-F1
#
_entry.id   AF-A0A2N5UEM7-F1
#
_cell.length_a   1.000
_cell.length_b   1.000
_cell.length_c   1.000
_cell.angle_alpha   90.00
_cell.angle_beta   90.00
_cell.angle_gamma   90.00
#
_symmetry.space_group_name_H-M   'P 1'
#
loop_
_entity.id
_entity.type
_entity.pdbx_description
1 polymer ?
#
loop_
_entity_poly.entity_id
_entity_poly.type
_entity_poly.pdbx_seq_one_letter_code
_entity_poly.pdbx_strand_id
1 'polypeptide(L)'
;MTLCSLGLRRVSLAGRTAARGISTTRQGIAAQPNAPAAAIVRATSGGSSSSSTTRKPGSRTYPLRKQFIFESYLHLFTANHVCLLFRHQDLTCAEWNSIRGKIKNLAVDKSQSSPPDSSVPFAQFTFNPDSLHASTIPPPKIEVLRTKMILPVLKSLLKQSMISRKTYDALIYPPRPPVKPSSPSSALDTATAPRSEKKKKEKQVQQKNLTGSLFALSQAEFNPGQIKQVLEIINTHLAKSSPSETAPSKKEGSSETQNDNQKKKIQFLVGFIHQSICKDDHDLKQFSNLNSLQTSRSQIVSLIGRFGSDLLFNLNLARASQLLTTLTGFQKTLQDQAAVHPPSPPTESSSNPSTPTE
;
A
#
# COMPACT_ATOMS: atom_id res chain seq x y z
N MET A 1 -29.68 -0.86 5.21
CA MET A 1 -28.26 -1.01 5.57
C MET A 1 -28.14 -2.11 6.60
N THR A 2 -27.73 -3.32 6.19
CA THR A 2 -27.71 -4.51 7.03
C THR A 2 -26.27 -4.76 7.48
N LEU A 3 -26.01 -4.54 8.76
CA LEU A 3 -24.69 -4.77 9.37
C LEU A 3 -24.51 -6.27 9.63
N CYS A 4 -23.66 -6.92 8.85
CA CYS A 4 -23.23 -8.29 9.11
C CYS A 4 -22.23 -8.33 10.26
N SER A 5 -22.54 -9.12 11.29
CA SER A 5 -21.69 -9.37 12.46
C SER A 5 -20.46 -10.21 12.08
N LEU A 6 -19.27 -9.68 12.39
CA LEU A 6 -18.01 -10.40 12.26
C LEU A 6 -17.79 -11.29 13.48
N GLY A 7 -18.02 -12.59 13.31
CA GLY A 7 -17.71 -13.61 14.32
C GLY A 7 -16.21 -13.83 14.46
N LEU A 8 -15.65 -13.37 15.58
CA LEU A 8 -14.28 -13.66 16.02
C LEU A 8 -14.15 -15.15 16.39
N ARG A 9 -13.50 -15.95 15.51
CA ARG A 9 -13.06 -17.30 15.87
C ARG A 9 -11.69 -17.25 16.53
N ARG A 10 -11.65 -17.51 17.85
CA ARG A 10 -10.43 -17.85 18.58
C ARG A 10 -9.89 -19.20 18.08
N VAL A 11 -8.67 -19.19 17.54
CA VAL A 11 -7.92 -20.41 17.22
C VAL A 11 -7.01 -20.70 18.40
N SER A 12 -7.26 -21.81 19.10
CA SER A 12 -6.39 -22.36 20.13
C SER A 12 -5.23 -23.11 19.45
N LEU A 13 -4.00 -22.61 19.60
CA LEU A 13 -2.79 -23.35 19.26
C LEU A 13 -2.35 -24.17 20.48
N ALA A 14 -2.67 -25.47 20.48
CA ALA A 14 -2.03 -26.43 21.36
C ALA A 14 -0.67 -26.84 20.76
N GLY A 15 0.40 -26.22 21.26
CA GLY A 15 1.77 -26.59 20.93
C GLY A 15 2.21 -27.83 21.69
N ARG A 16 2.47 -28.93 20.99
CA ARG A 16 3.25 -30.06 21.50
C ARG A 16 4.70 -29.86 21.10
N THR A 17 5.53 -29.42 22.04
CA THR A 17 6.98 -29.37 21.92
C THR A 17 7.55 -30.75 22.20
N ALA A 18 7.93 -31.48 21.14
CA ALA A 18 8.78 -32.67 21.28
C ALA A 18 10.24 -32.21 21.14
N ALA A 19 10.93 -32.07 22.26
CA ALA A 19 12.36 -31.86 22.33
C ALA A 19 13.08 -33.13 21.84
N ARG A 20 13.83 -33.03 20.74
CA ARG A 20 14.73 -34.08 20.27
C ARG A 20 16.16 -33.55 20.42
N GLY A 21 16.82 -34.00 21.48
CA GLY A 21 18.22 -33.69 21.76
C GLY A 21 19.14 -34.25 20.68
N ILE A 22 20.12 -33.45 20.28
CA ILE A 22 21.15 -33.83 19.32
C ILE A 22 22.44 -34.05 20.13
N SER A 23 22.76 -35.31 20.44
CA SER A 23 24.04 -35.67 21.05
C SER A 23 25.12 -35.65 19.97
N THR A 24 26.13 -34.80 20.16
CA THR A 24 27.35 -34.80 19.35
C THR A 24 28.39 -35.69 20.04
N THR A 25 28.58 -36.92 19.55
CA THR A 25 29.69 -37.77 19.97
C THR A 25 30.82 -37.62 18.96
N ARG A 26 31.97 -37.17 19.47
CA ARG A 26 33.25 -37.05 18.77
C ARG A 26 34.10 -38.24 19.19
N GLN A 27 34.40 -39.16 18.27
CA GLN A 27 35.46 -40.15 18.46
C GLN A 27 36.04 -40.53 17.10
N GLY A 28 37.38 -40.51 17.04
CA GLY A 28 38.15 -40.99 15.91
C GLY A 28 38.71 -42.38 16.16
N ILE A 29 39.48 -42.80 15.14
CA ILE A 29 40.48 -43.89 15.10
C ILE A 29 39.99 -45.26 14.58
N ALA A 30 40.79 -45.71 13.60
CA ALA A 30 41.12 -47.07 13.17
C ALA A 30 40.23 -47.84 12.18
N ALA A 31 40.94 -48.35 11.17
CA ALA A 31 40.55 -49.27 10.12
C ALA A 31 40.39 -50.71 10.63
N GLN A 32 39.45 -51.48 10.07
CA GLN A 32 39.69 -52.69 9.27
C GLN A 32 38.36 -53.42 8.91
N PRO A 33 38.39 -54.39 7.97
CA PRO A 33 37.24 -54.82 7.16
C PRO A 33 36.64 -56.18 7.56
N ASN A 34 35.66 -56.60 6.75
CA ASN A 34 35.11 -57.94 6.51
C ASN A 34 33.81 -58.40 7.22
N ALA A 35 32.84 -58.70 6.33
CA ALA A 35 31.98 -59.87 6.26
C ALA A 35 30.52 -59.80 6.79
N PRO A 36 29.61 -60.60 6.18
CA PRO A 36 28.16 -60.36 6.14
C PRO A 36 27.33 -61.43 6.89
N ALA A 37 26.06 -61.15 7.22
CA ALA A 37 24.93 -62.09 7.13
C ALA A 37 23.63 -61.57 7.79
N ALA A 38 22.54 -61.71 7.03
CA ALA A 38 21.15 -62.09 7.35
C ALA A 38 20.52 -61.84 8.75
N ALA A 39 19.32 -61.25 8.74
CA ALA A 39 18.08 -61.72 9.41
C ALA A 39 16.99 -60.65 9.20
N ILE A 40 16.01 -60.83 8.31
CA ILE A 40 14.64 -61.35 8.58
C ILE A 40 14.16 -61.02 10.00
N VAL A 41 13.04 -60.29 10.14
CA VAL A 41 11.88 -60.65 10.99
C VAL A 41 10.75 -59.61 10.94
N ARG A 42 9.59 -60.14 10.53
CA ARG A 42 8.18 -59.87 10.88
C ARG A 42 7.54 -58.48 10.79
N ALA A 43 6.57 -58.48 9.89
CA ALA A 43 5.32 -57.73 9.96
C ALA A 43 4.55 -57.95 11.27
N THR A 44 4.03 -56.86 11.83
CA THR A 44 2.86 -56.86 12.70
C THR A 44 1.78 -56.00 12.06
N SER A 45 0.78 -56.67 11.52
CA SER A 45 -0.49 -56.12 11.06
C SER A 45 -1.31 -55.66 12.26
N GLY A 46 -1.25 -54.36 12.57
CA GLY A 46 -2.19 -53.71 13.49
C GLY A 46 -3.38 -53.16 12.71
N GLY A 47 -4.51 -53.86 12.80
CA GLY A 47 -5.78 -53.44 12.21
C GLY A 47 -6.25 -52.10 12.79
N SER A 48 -6.21 -51.05 11.97
CA SER A 48 -6.83 -49.77 12.28
C SER A 48 -8.25 -49.75 11.72
N SER A 49 -9.21 -49.84 12.64
CA SER A 49 -10.64 -49.61 12.43
C SER A 49 -10.90 -48.37 11.56
N SER A 50 -11.44 -48.61 10.38
CA SER A 50 -11.81 -47.61 9.38
C SER A 50 -13.08 -46.86 9.81
N SER A 51 -12.93 -45.81 10.61
CA SER A 51 -13.95 -44.77 10.69
C SER A 51 -13.87 -43.93 9.41
N SER A 52 -14.83 -44.13 8.52
CA SER A 52 -15.07 -43.36 7.31
C SER A 52 -15.56 -41.95 7.64
N THR A 53 -14.74 -41.19 8.37
CA THR A 53 -14.87 -39.74 8.40
C THR A 53 -14.65 -39.26 6.97
N THR A 54 -15.64 -38.57 6.41
CA THR A 54 -15.63 -37.95 5.09
C THR A 54 -14.37 -37.09 4.97
N ARG A 55 -13.30 -37.69 4.45
CA ARG A 55 -11.98 -37.06 4.36
C ARG A 55 -12.14 -35.89 3.40
N LYS A 56 -12.25 -34.69 3.97
CA LYS A 56 -12.05 -33.44 3.26
C LYS A 56 -10.84 -33.66 2.33
N PRO A 57 -10.95 -33.35 1.02
CA PRO A 57 -9.94 -33.71 0.04
C PRO A 57 -8.57 -33.34 0.58
N GLY A 58 -7.75 -34.38 0.82
CA GLY A 58 -6.55 -34.30 1.64
C GLY A 58 -5.66 -33.16 1.19
N SER A 59 -5.28 -32.30 2.14
CA SER A 59 -4.26 -31.28 1.90
C SER A 59 -3.03 -31.97 1.29
N ARG A 60 -2.53 -31.45 0.17
CA ARG A 60 -1.36 -32.04 -0.49
C ARG A 60 -0.19 -31.99 0.49
N THR A 61 0.32 -33.16 0.87
CA THR A 61 1.53 -33.25 1.70
C THR A 61 2.74 -32.88 0.85
N TYR A 62 3.46 -31.83 1.23
CA TYR A 62 4.70 -31.43 0.59
C TYR A 62 5.90 -32.04 1.32
N PRO A 63 7.01 -32.36 0.63
CA PRO A 63 8.29 -32.61 1.27
C PRO A 63 8.70 -31.45 2.19
N LEU A 64 9.42 -31.74 3.27
CA LEU A 64 9.75 -30.78 4.34
C LEU A 64 10.27 -29.43 3.83
N ARG A 65 11.23 -29.44 2.88
CA ARG A 65 11.77 -28.21 2.28
C ARG A 65 10.72 -27.39 1.53
N LYS A 66 9.80 -28.04 0.81
CA LYS A 66 8.72 -27.35 0.09
C LYS A 66 7.66 -26.82 1.06
N GLN A 67 7.39 -27.53 2.15
CA GLN A 67 6.51 -27.06 3.20
C GLN A 67 7.05 -25.78 3.85
N PHE A 68 8.34 -25.75 4.21
CA PHE A 68 8.96 -24.54 4.76
C PHE A 68 8.86 -23.35 3.81
N ILE A 69 9.13 -23.55 2.51
CA ILE A 69 8.98 -22.49 1.49
C ILE A 69 7.52 -22.03 1.37
N PHE A 70 6.57 -22.96 1.41
CA PHE A 70 5.15 -22.66 1.36
C PHE A 70 4.71 -21.82 2.56
N GLU A 71 5.10 -22.20 3.77
CA GLU A 71 4.79 -21.47 5.01
C GLU A 71 5.46 -20.10 5.03
N SER A 72 6.71 -20.00 4.59
CA SER A 72 7.42 -18.73 4.44
C SER A 72 6.70 -17.77 3.49
N TYR A 73 6.20 -18.27 2.35
CA TYR A 73 5.47 -17.43 1.39
C TYR A 73 4.07 -17.08 1.88
N LEU A 74 3.41 -17.99 2.62
CA LEU A 74 2.15 -17.67 3.27
C LEU A 74 2.36 -16.51 4.25
N HIS A 75 3.38 -16.61 5.12
CA HIS A 75 3.75 -15.54 6.05
C HIS A 75 4.10 -14.23 5.31
N LEU A 76 4.81 -14.32 4.18
CA LEU A 76 5.14 -13.15 3.35
C LEU A 76 3.89 -12.38 2.91
N PHE A 77 2.82 -13.06 2.52
CA PHE A 77 1.58 -12.41 2.08
C PHE A 77 0.64 -12.02 3.21
N THR A 78 0.72 -12.68 4.38
CA THR A 78 -0.19 -12.39 5.51
C THR A 78 0.38 -11.39 6.51
N ALA A 79 1.70 -11.40 6.73
CA ALA A 79 2.34 -10.54 7.72
C ALA A 79 2.69 -9.15 7.17
N ASN A 80 2.90 -9.03 5.87
CA ASN A 80 3.29 -7.77 5.24
C ASN A 80 2.07 -7.04 4.70
N HIS A 81 1.95 -5.75 5.02
CA HIS A 81 0.95 -4.90 4.37
C HIS A 81 1.30 -4.60 2.92
N VAL A 82 2.58 -4.63 2.55
CA VAL A 82 3.01 -4.37 1.17
C VAL A 82 3.74 -5.58 0.64
N CYS A 83 3.33 -6.07 -0.54
CA CYS A 83 4.03 -7.11 -1.28
C CYS A 83 3.94 -6.80 -2.77
N LEU A 84 5.04 -6.33 -3.36
CA LEU A 84 5.15 -6.03 -4.79
C LEU A 84 5.91 -7.16 -5.48
N LEU A 85 5.33 -7.76 -6.53
CA LEU A 85 5.96 -8.83 -7.30
C LEU A 85 6.51 -8.27 -8.61
N PHE A 86 7.76 -8.63 -8.85
CA PHE A 86 8.49 -8.26 -10.05
C PHE A 86 8.99 -9.52 -10.74
N ARG A 87 8.91 -9.50 -12.06
CA ARG A 87 9.63 -10.44 -12.91
C ARG A 87 11.02 -9.89 -13.14
N HIS A 88 12.02 -10.76 -13.06
CA HIS A 88 13.37 -10.41 -13.45
C HIS A 88 13.94 -11.38 -14.49
N GLN A 89 14.86 -10.89 -15.31
CA GLN A 89 15.60 -11.64 -16.32
C GLN A 89 17.07 -11.24 -16.24
N ASP A 90 17.95 -12.23 -16.13
CA ASP A 90 19.40 -12.08 -16.28
C ASP A 90 20.04 -11.02 -15.35
N LEU A 91 19.51 -10.87 -14.12
CA LEU A 91 20.14 -10.04 -13.08
C LEU A 91 21.37 -10.72 -12.51
N THR A 92 22.50 -10.03 -12.58
CA THR A 92 23.78 -10.47 -12.02
C THR A 92 23.80 -10.37 -10.49
N CYS A 93 24.68 -11.12 -9.84
CA CYS A 93 24.86 -11.06 -8.38
C CYS A 93 25.29 -9.66 -7.91
N ALA A 94 26.10 -8.95 -8.69
CA ALA A 94 26.54 -7.59 -8.40
C ALA A 94 25.37 -6.59 -8.43
N GLU A 95 24.49 -6.68 -9.43
CA GLU A 95 23.26 -5.88 -9.50
C GLU A 95 22.35 -6.15 -8.30
N TRP A 96 22.16 -7.42 -7.93
CA TRP A 96 21.38 -7.78 -6.73
C TRP A 96 21.95 -7.20 -5.44
N ASN A 97 23.27 -7.30 -5.25
CA ASN A 97 23.94 -6.77 -4.06
C ASN A 97 23.86 -5.24 -4.02
N SER A 98 24.00 -4.57 -5.17
CA SER A 98 23.82 -3.11 -5.28
C SER A 98 22.39 -2.69 -4.91
N ILE A 99 21.37 -3.36 -5.46
CA ILE A 99 19.97 -3.05 -5.15
C ILE A 99 19.70 -3.26 -3.65
N ARG A 100 20.11 -4.40 -3.09
CA ARG A 100 19.91 -4.70 -1.66
C ARG A 100 20.68 -3.73 -0.75
N GLY A 101 21.90 -3.35 -1.12
CA GLY A 101 22.71 -2.39 -0.38
C GLY A 101 22.04 -1.01 -0.33
N LYS A 102 21.62 -0.48 -1.48
CA LYS A 102 20.89 0.80 -1.54
C LYS A 102 19.60 0.78 -0.73
N ILE A 103 18.82 -0.29 -0.83
CA ILE A 103 17.55 -0.43 -0.09
C ILE A 103 17.78 -0.51 1.42
N LYS A 104 18.85 -1.19 1.86
CA LYS A 104 19.22 -1.24 3.28
C LYS A 104 19.56 0.15 3.82
N ASN A 105 20.20 0.99 3.02
CA ASN A 105 20.58 2.35 3.43
C ASN A 105 19.37 3.28 3.58
N LEU A 106 18.31 3.11 2.77
CA LEU A 106 17.08 3.93 2.88
C LEU A 106 16.39 3.86 4.25
N ALA A 107 16.61 2.78 5.01
CA ALA A 107 16.03 2.64 6.34
C ALA A 107 16.74 3.47 7.41
N VAL A 108 17.96 3.95 7.11
CA VAL A 108 18.81 4.68 8.07
C VAL A 108 18.57 6.19 8.02
N ASP A 109 18.28 6.74 6.84
CA ASP A 109 18.28 8.21 6.64
C ASP A 109 17.10 8.95 7.31
N LYS A 110 16.07 8.25 7.81
CA LYS A 110 14.91 8.90 8.47
C LYS A 110 15.14 9.32 9.92
N SER A 111 16.21 8.88 10.57
CA SER A 111 16.49 9.23 11.97
C SER A 111 17.40 10.45 12.15
N GLN A 112 17.84 11.12 11.08
CA GLN A 112 18.84 12.19 11.16
C GLN A 112 18.30 13.63 11.01
N SER A 113 16.99 13.88 11.02
CA SER A 113 16.46 15.24 10.79
C SER A 113 15.99 16.01 12.03
N SER A 114 16.50 15.70 13.22
CA SER A 114 16.46 16.69 14.32
C SER A 114 17.86 16.81 14.91
N PRO A 115 18.58 17.93 14.71
CA PRO A 115 19.71 18.24 15.57
C PRO A 115 19.21 18.23 17.03
N PRO A 116 19.97 17.65 17.97
CA PRO A 116 19.67 17.78 19.39
C PRO A 116 19.96 19.23 19.79
N ASP A 117 18.99 20.13 19.59
CA ASP A 117 19.04 21.48 20.16
C ASP A 117 18.85 21.36 21.67
N SER A 118 19.99 21.14 22.32
CA SER A 118 20.19 21.24 23.75
C SER A 118 20.08 22.70 24.18
N SER A 119 18.88 23.19 24.43
CA SER A 119 18.63 24.20 25.47
C SER A 119 17.14 24.33 25.73
N VAL A 120 16.65 23.64 26.77
CA VAL A 120 15.31 23.83 27.33
C VAL A 120 15.42 24.90 28.42
N PRO A 121 14.90 26.14 28.25
CA PRO A 121 14.52 26.95 29.39
C PRO A 121 13.25 26.37 30.04
N PHE A 122 13.30 26.35 31.37
CA PHE A 122 12.32 25.82 32.31
C PHE A 122 10.88 26.30 32.00
N ALA A 123 9.92 25.35 31.98
CA ALA A 123 8.45 25.53 32.01
C ALA A 123 7.59 25.39 30.72
N GLN A 124 8.00 24.59 29.72
CA GLN A 124 7.07 24.15 28.67
C GLN A 124 6.97 22.62 28.61
N PHE A 125 5.96 22.05 29.27
CA PHE A 125 5.65 20.63 29.26
C PHE A 125 4.95 20.28 27.93
N THR A 126 5.73 20.08 26.86
CA THR A 126 5.21 19.51 25.62
C THR A 126 5.10 17.99 25.78
N PHE A 127 3.86 17.52 25.95
CA PHE A 127 3.55 16.09 25.87
C PHE A 127 3.84 15.65 24.42
N ASN A 128 4.99 15.01 24.20
CA ASN A 128 5.33 14.37 22.93
C ASN A 128 4.94 12.89 23.04
N PRO A 129 3.71 12.49 22.66
CA PRO A 129 3.26 11.10 22.74
C PRO A 129 4.02 10.14 21.79
N ASP A 130 4.91 10.66 20.93
CA ASP A 130 5.57 9.90 19.87
C ASP A 130 6.84 9.13 20.31
N SER A 131 7.40 9.40 21.49
CA SER A 131 8.65 8.75 21.94
C SER A 131 8.49 7.31 22.42
N LEU A 132 7.27 6.86 22.72
CA LEU A 132 7.00 5.49 23.18
C LEU A 132 6.75 4.50 22.03
N HIS A 133 6.62 4.99 20.79
CA HIS A 133 6.44 4.17 19.59
C HIS A 133 7.39 4.55 18.46
N ALA A 134 8.63 4.93 18.77
CA ALA A 134 9.73 4.88 17.80
C ALA A 134 10.07 3.41 17.46
N SER A 135 9.06 2.66 17.01
CA SER A 135 9.23 1.37 16.37
C SER A 135 10.14 1.61 15.19
N THR A 136 11.35 1.06 15.27
CA THR A 136 12.27 0.99 14.16
C THR A 136 11.52 0.29 13.02
N ILE A 137 11.00 1.08 12.07
CA ILE A 137 10.21 0.57 10.96
C ILE A 137 11.12 -0.41 10.22
N PRO A 138 10.75 -1.70 10.15
CA PRO A 138 11.63 -2.69 9.56
C PRO A 138 11.93 -2.32 8.10
N PRO A 139 13.18 -2.44 7.65
CA PRO A 139 13.55 -2.12 6.28
C PRO A 139 12.75 -2.98 5.29
N PRO A 140 12.40 -2.44 4.12
CA PRO A 140 11.78 -3.23 3.08
C PRO A 140 12.71 -4.38 2.66
N LYS A 141 12.15 -5.58 2.56
CA LYS A 141 12.88 -6.82 2.28
C LYS A 141 12.67 -7.26 0.84
N ILE A 142 13.75 -7.68 0.18
CA ILE A 142 13.69 -8.30 -1.14
C ILE A 142 13.95 -9.79 -1.02
N GLU A 143 13.06 -10.60 -1.60
CA GLU A 143 13.17 -12.05 -1.64
C GLU A 143 12.95 -12.61 -3.05
N VAL A 144 13.83 -13.51 -3.49
CA VAL A 144 13.63 -14.22 -4.76
C VAL A 144 12.69 -15.40 -4.53
N LEU A 145 11.62 -15.47 -5.32
CA LEU A 145 10.53 -16.42 -5.13
C LEU A 145 10.61 -17.60 -6.10
N ARG A 146 10.26 -18.78 -5.59
CA ARG A 146 10.07 -19.98 -6.40
C ARG A 146 8.66 -19.97 -6.99
N THR A 147 8.59 -19.62 -8.26
CA THR A 147 7.38 -19.53 -9.07
C THR A 147 6.39 -20.68 -8.90
N LYS A 148 6.87 -21.93 -8.90
CA LYS A 148 5.99 -23.13 -8.76
C LYS A 148 5.27 -23.22 -7.40
N MET A 149 5.76 -22.53 -6.37
CA MET A 149 5.18 -22.53 -5.03
C MET A 149 4.20 -21.37 -4.81
N ILE A 150 4.24 -20.33 -5.63
CA ILE A 150 3.37 -19.16 -5.50
C ILE A 150 1.91 -19.53 -5.79
N LEU A 151 1.65 -20.30 -6.85
CA LEU A 151 0.28 -20.70 -7.22
C LEU A 151 -0.45 -21.47 -6.12
N PRO A 152 0.14 -22.51 -5.48
CA PRO A 152 -0.46 -23.14 -4.31
C PRO A 152 -0.76 -22.17 -3.16
N VAL A 153 0.15 -21.24 -2.87
CA VAL A 153 0.00 -20.25 -1.79
C VAL A 153 -1.17 -19.32 -2.10
N LEU A 154 -1.22 -18.75 -3.30
CA LEU A 154 -2.33 -17.91 -3.76
C LEU A 154 -3.67 -18.64 -3.71
N LYS A 155 -3.71 -19.93 -4.09
CA LYS A 155 -4.92 -20.76 -3.96
C LYS A 155 -5.33 -20.96 -2.49
N SER A 156 -4.37 -21.11 -1.58
CA SER A 156 -4.64 -21.21 -0.14
C SER A 156 -5.22 -19.90 0.40
N LEU A 157 -4.61 -18.77 0.05
CA LEU A 157 -5.08 -17.45 0.47
C LEU A 157 -6.46 -17.10 -0.10
N LEU A 158 -6.74 -17.52 -1.35
CA LEU A 158 -8.07 -17.38 -1.96
C LEU A 158 -9.12 -18.20 -1.19
N LYS A 159 -8.79 -19.44 -0.80
CA LYS A 159 -9.68 -20.28 0.04
C LYS A 159 -9.93 -19.68 1.42
N GLN A 160 -8.94 -18.97 1.96
CA GLN A 160 -9.03 -18.25 3.24
C GLN A 160 -9.71 -16.88 3.11
N SER A 161 -10.18 -16.48 1.92
CA SER A 161 -10.77 -15.17 1.62
C SER A 161 -9.87 -13.96 1.94
N MET A 162 -8.56 -14.18 2.08
CA MET A 162 -7.58 -13.11 2.32
C MET A 162 -7.28 -12.32 1.03
N ILE A 163 -7.51 -12.94 -0.13
CA ILE A 163 -7.30 -12.33 -1.44
C ILE A 163 -8.59 -12.42 -2.25
N SER A 164 -8.94 -11.33 -2.94
CA SER A 164 -10.08 -11.30 -3.85
C SER A 164 -9.83 -12.18 -5.08
N ARG A 165 -10.89 -12.83 -5.59
CA ARG A 165 -10.83 -13.60 -6.83
C ARG A 165 -10.35 -12.75 -8.01
N LYS A 166 -10.72 -11.47 -8.05
CA LYS A 166 -10.27 -10.52 -9.06
C LYS A 166 -8.74 -10.36 -9.06
N THR A 167 -8.12 -10.36 -7.88
CA THR A 167 -6.67 -10.31 -7.71
C THR A 167 -6.02 -11.58 -8.24
N TYR A 168 -6.54 -12.73 -7.81
CA TYR A 168 -6.03 -14.03 -8.22
C TYR A 168 -6.06 -14.18 -9.74
N ASP A 169 -7.16 -13.74 -10.37
CA ASP A 169 -7.31 -13.78 -11.81
C ASP A 169 -6.35 -12.81 -12.52
N ALA A 170 -6.13 -11.60 -12.00
CA ALA A 170 -5.16 -10.64 -12.58
C ALA A 170 -3.70 -11.13 -12.53
N LEU A 171 -3.34 -11.98 -11.56
CA LEU A 171 -2.00 -12.58 -11.46
C LEU A 171 -1.79 -13.65 -12.51
N ILE A 172 -2.83 -14.45 -12.74
CA ILE A 172 -2.75 -15.64 -13.58
C ILE A 172 -2.99 -15.29 -15.03
N TYR A 173 -3.90 -14.35 -15.29
CA TYR A 173 -4.29 -13.95 -16.63
C TYR A 173 -3.84 -12.50 -16.86
N PRO A 174 -3.10 -12.23 -17.95
CA PRO A 174 -2.79 -10.87 -18.33
C PRO A 174 -4.06 -10.05 -18.49
N PRO A 175 -4.00 -8.74 -18.17
CA PRO A 175 -5.12 -7.85 -18.44
C PRO A 175 -5.49 -8.02 -19.91
N ARG A 176 -6.71 -8.48 -20.14
CA ARG A 176 -7.23 -8.61 -21.51
C ARG A 176 -7.21 -7.20 -22.09
N PRO A 177 -6.57 -6.96 -23.25
CA PRO A 177 -6.62 -5.65 -23.86
C PRO A 177 -8.10 -5.25 -24.01
N PRO A 178 -8.46 -3.98 -23.76
CA PRO A 178 -9.83 -3.52 -23.85
C PRO A 178 -10.33 -3.90 -25.24
N VAL A 179 -11.30 -4.81 -25.28
CA VAL A 179 -11.93 -5.20 -26.54
C VAL A 179 -12.61 -3.93 -27.02
N LYS A 180 -12.09 -3.35 -28.10
CA LYS A 180 -12.71 -2.19 -28.74
C LYS A 180 -14.19 -2.55 -28.94
N PRO A 181 -15.14 -1.76 -28.43
CA PRO A 181 -16.56 -2.07 -28.57
C PRO A 181 -16.84 -2.17 -30.06
N SER A 182 -16.99 -3.39 -30.55
CA SER A 182 -17.39 -3.64 -31.93
C SER A 182 -18.76 -3.00 -32.08
N SER A 183 -18.83 -2.03 -32.99
CA SER A 183 -20.05 -1.33 -33.40
C SER A 183 -21.25 -2.29 -33.49
N PRO A 184 -22.41 -1.91 -32.95
CA PRO A 184 -23.63 -2.70 -33.07
C PRO A 184 -24.15 -2.53 -34.50
N SER A 185 -23.65 -3.31 -35.44
CA SER A 185 -24.22 -3.39 -36.78
C SER A 185 -24.50 -4.83 -37.15
N SER A 186 -25.80 -5.09 -37.26
CA SER A 186 -26.45 -6.10 -38.09
C SER A 186 -26.56 -7.50 -37.48
N ALA A 187 -27.76 -7.74 -36.97
CA ALA A 187 -28.36 -9.04 -36.73
C ALA A 187 -28.54 -9.83 -38.03
N LEU A 188 -28.79 -11.14 -37.85
CA LEU A 188 -29.22 -12.13 -38.84
C LEU A 188 -28.10 -12.69 -39.75
N ASP A 189 -27.51 -13.81 -39.35
CA ASP A 189 -27.87 -15.12 -39.94
C ASP A 189 -27.01 -16.30 -39.41
N THR A 190 -27.74 -17.29 -38.89
CA THR A 190 -27.63 -18.75 -39.13
C THR A 190 -26.35 -19.56 -38.84
N ALA A 191 -26.56 -20.54 -37.95
CA ALA A 191 -26.00 -21.90 -37.88
C ALA A 191 -24.53 -22.18 -37.51
N THR A 192 -24.38 -22.69 -36.28
CA THR A 192 -23.85 -24.04 -35.95
C THR A 192 -22.51 -24.49 -36.56
N ALA A 193 -21.40 -24.23 -35.87
CA ALA A 193 -20.14 -25.00 -36.01
C ALA A 193 -19.29 -24.93 -34.71
N PRO A 194 -18.46 -25.95 -34.39
CA PRO A 194 -18.01 -26.24 -33.03
C PRO A 194 -16.87 -25.31 -32.58
N ARG A 195 -17.23 -24.28 -31.79
CA ARG A 195 -16.32 -23.25 -31.27
C ARG A 195 -15.57 -23.66 -29.97
N SER A 196 -15.52 -24.96 -29.65
CA SER A 196 -15.01 -25.48 -28.37
C SER A 196 -13.49 -25.68 -28.32
N GLU A 197 -12.80 -25.88 -29.45
CA GLU A 197 -11.36 -26.19 -29.43
C GLU A 197 -10.44 -24.97 -29.40
N LYS A 198 -10.77 -23.88 -30.11
CA LYS A 198 -9.96 -22.63 -30.08
C LYS A 198 -9.88 -22.01 -28.67
N LYS A 199 -10.92 -22.20 -27.84
CA LYS A 199 -10.99 -21.67 -26.48
C LYS A 199 -10.05 -22.38 -25.49
N LYS A 200 -9.60 -23.62 -25.78
CA LYS A 200 -8.71 -24.39 -24.88
C LYS A 200 -7.23 -24.03 -25.08
N LYS A 201 -6.81 -23.75 -26.31
CA LYS A 201 -5.44 -23.30 -26.61
C LYS A 201 -5.17 -21.87 -26.11
N GLU A 202 -6.15 -20.97 -26.19
CA GLU A 202 -6.02 -19.60 -25.69
C GLU A 202 -5.87 -19.54 -24.16
N LYS A 203 -6.54 -20.45 -23.42
CA LYS A 203 -6.42 -20.56 -21.96
C LYS A 203 -5.03 -21.02 -21.47
N GLN A 204 -4.30 -21.81 -22.26
CA GLN A 204 -2.93 -22.23 -21.90
C GLN A 204 -1.90 -21.13 -22.18
N VAL A 205 -2.11 -20.33 -23.22
CA VAL A 205 -1.18 -19.25 -23.59
C VAL A 205 -1.23 -18.08 -22.61
N GLN A 206 -2.31 -17.93 -21.83
CA GLN A 206 -2.50 -16.78 -20.94
C GLN A 206 -1.91 -16.95 -19.53
N GLN A 207 -1.45 -18.14 -19.10
CA GLN A 207 -0.80 -18.31 -17.77
C GLN A 207 0.64 -17.75 -17.70
N LYS A 208 1.06 -16.94 -18.68
CA LYS A 208 2.45 -16.53 -18.88
C LYS A 208 2.94 -15.45 -17.91
N ASN A 209 2.07 -14.76 -17.17
CA ASN A 209 2.51 -13.67 -16.28
C ASN A 209 3.35 -14.16 -15.11
N LEU A 210 2.99 -15.32 -14.56
CA LEU A 210 3.77 -15.96 -13.50
C LEU A 210 4.90 -16.83 -14.07
N THR A 211 5.17 -16.85 -15.38
CA THR A 211 6.28 -17.66 -15.91
C THR A 211 7.58 -16.85 -15.90
N GLY A 212 8.63 -17.43 -15.33
CA GLY A 212 9.95 -16.80 -15.21
C GLY A 212 10.44 -16.74 -13.76
N SER A 213 11.57 -16.06 -13.59
CA SER A 213 12.16 -15.78 -12.28
C SER A 213 11.47 -14.57 -11.66
N LEU A 214 10.99 -14.74 -10.43
CA LEU A 214 10.19 -13.74 -9.73
C LEU A 214 10.91 -13.33 -8.46
N PHE A 215 10.74 -12.08 -8.07
CA PHE A 215 11.11 -11.62 -6.74
C PHE A 215 9.99 -10.76 -6.16
N ALA A 216 9.92 -10.75 -4.83
CA ALA A 216 9.02 -9.92 -4.06
C ALA A 216 9.80 -8.83 -3.34
N LEU A 217 9.22 -7.65 -3.31
CA LEU A 217 9.55 -6.58 -2.38
C LEU A 217 8.43 -6.53 -1.33
N SER A 218 8.76 -6.83 -0.08
CA SER A 218 7.81 -6.87 1.02
C SER A 218 8.13 -5.87 2.10
N GLN A 219 7.11 -5.21 2.65
CA GLN A 219 7.24 -4.29 3.78
C GLN A 219 6.11 -4.55 4.77
N ALA A 220 6.47 -4.64 6.06
CA ALA A 220 5.50 -4.85 7.13
C ALA A 220 4.52 -3.68 7.22
N GLU A 221 5.04 -2.45 7.24
CA GLU A 221 4.27 -1.21 7.29
C GLU A 221 4.24 -0.51 5.93
N PHE A 222 3.12 0.15 5.58
CA PHE A 222 3.03 0.89 4.32
C PHE A 222 3.66 2.28 4.45
N ASN A 223 4.81 2.50 3.83
CA ASN A 223 5.45 3.81 3.75
C ASN A 223 5.65 4.24 2.27
N PRO A 224 4.81 5.14 1.72
CA PRO A 224 4.85 5.46 0.30
C PRO A 224 6.17 6.13 -0.12
N GLY A 225 6.78 6.93 0.76
CA GLY A 225 8.08 7.56 0.48
C GLY A 225 9.22 6.56 0.29
N GLN A 226 9.26 5.50 1.11
CA GLN A 226 10.24 4.43 0.96
C GLN A 226 9.98 3.63 -0.31
N ILE A 227 8.72 3.31 -0.60
CA ILE A 227 8.35 2.61 -1.83
C ILE A 227 8.80 3.42 -3.06
N LYS A 228 8.57 4.74 -3.07
CA LYS A 228 9.03 5.63 -4.15
C LYS A 228 10.54 5.55 -4.36
N GLN A 229 11.32 5.65 -3.29
CA GLN A 229 12.78 5.55 -3.35
C GLN A 229 13.25 4.17 -3.81
N VAL A 230 12.61 3.10 -3.34
CA VAL A 230 12.94 1.73 -3.78
C VAL A 230 12.63 1.53 -5.26
N LEU A 231 11.48 2.03 -5.73
CA LEU A 231 11.12 1.99 -7.15
C LEU A 231 12.09 2.81 -8.00
N GLU A 232 12.54 3.96 -7.51
CA GLU A 232 13.56 4.76 -8.17
C GLU A 232 14.90 3.99 -8.27
N ILE A 233 15.35 3.35 -7.18
CA ILE A 233 16.53 2.49 -7.21
C ILE A 233 16.36 1.39 -8.27
N ILE A 234 15.22 0.68 -8.28
CA ILE A 234 14.96 -0.38 -9.25
C ILE A 234 14.97 0.17 -10.69
N ASN A 235 14.35 1.35 -10.92
CA ASN A 235 14.29 2.00 -12.22
C ASN A 235 15.67 2.49 -12.69
N THR A 236 16.55 2.96 -11.79
CA THR A 236 17.93 3.33 -12.14
C THR A 236 18.72 2.13 -12.64
N HIS A 237 18.49 0.95 -12.05
CA HIS A 237 19.09 -0.30 -12.48
C HIS A 237 18.46 -0.84 -13.78
N LEU A 238 17.22 -0.45 -14.09
CA LEU A 238 16.57 -0.76 -15.37
C LEU A 238 17.21 0.03 -16.51
N ALA A 239 17.41 1.34 -16.31
CA ALA A 239 17.95 2.25 -17.32
C ALA A 239 19.43 2.01 -17.65
N LYS A 240 20.23 1.55 -16.68
CA LYS A 240 21.70 1.38 -16.83
C LYS A 240 22.10 0.17 -17.69
N SER A 241 21.15 -0.61 -18.21
CA SER A 241 21.43 -1.88 -18.90
C SER A 241 21.84 -1.77 -20.38
N SER A 242 22.15 -0.56 -20.87
CA SER A 242 22.57 -0.31 -22.25
C SER A 242 23.92 0.42 -22.34
N PRO A 243 25.06 -0.22 -22.05
CA PRO A 243 26.33 0.20 -22.60
C PRO A 243 26.50 -0.48 -23.97
N SER A 244 25.76 -0.05 -24.99
CA SER A 244 26.19 -0.30 -26.37
C SER A 244 27.22 0.75 -26.74
N GLU A 245 28.44 0.48 -26.32
CA GLU A 245 29.65 1.03 -26.90
C GLU A 245 29.68 0.65 -28.39
N THR A 246 29.30 1.57 -29.28
CA THR A 246 29.95 1.96 -30.55
C THR A 246 28.99 2.54 -31.61
N ALA A 247 29.45 3.66 -32.17
CA ALA A 247 29.10 4.32 -33.44
C ALA A 247 27.85 5.24 -33.51
N PRO A 248 28.04 6.55 -33.76
CA PRO A 248 26.96 7.50 -34.07
C PRO A 248 26.53 7.38 -35.53
N SER A 249 25.44 6.67 -35.82
CA SER A 249 24.76 6.81 -37.11
C SER A 249 23.57 7.77 -36.98
N LYS A 250 23.79 8.98 -37.47
CA LYS A 250 22.82 10.04 -37.74
C LYS A 250 21.69 9.48 -38.63
N LYS A 251 20.43 9.55 -38.18
CA LYS A 251 19.23 9.64 -39.03
C LYS A 251 18.02 10.08 -38.20
N GLU A 252 17.62 11.33 -38.43
CA GLU A 252 16.35 11.92 -38.02
C GLU A 252 15.19 11.30 -38.82
N GLY A 253 14.05 11.07 -38.18
CA GLY A 253 12.81 10.69 -38.87
C GLY A 253 11.75 10.06 -37.98
N SER A 254 10.89 10.92 -37.42
CA SER A 254 9.46 10.73 -37.10
C SER A 254 8.97 9.50 -36.29
N SER A 255 8.57 9.80 -35.06
CA SER A 255 7.31 9.43 -34.36
C SER A 255 6.50 8.17 -34.74
N GLU A 256 6.05 7.53 -33.66
CA GLU A 256 4.83 6.73 -33.48
C GLU A 256 4.89 5.19 -33.60
N THR A 257 4.88 4.60 -32.40
CA THR A 257 4.08 3.43 -32.00
C THR A 257 4.70 2.04 -32.19
N GLN A 258 4.91 1.38 -31.04
CA GLN A 258 5.06 -0.08 -30.86
C GLN A 258 6.35 -0.74 -31.39
N ASN A 259 7.43 -0.62 -30.62
CA ASN A 259 8.28 -1.77 -30.34
C ASN A 259 8.95 -1.64 -28.96
N ASP A 260 8.09 -1.58 -27.93
CA ASP A 260 8.46 -1.50 -26.52
C ASP A 260 8.93 -2.86 -25.93
N ASN A 261 9.53 -3.70 -26.79
CA ASN A 261 10.15 -4.99 -26.46
C ASN A 261 11.66 -4.86 -26.22
N GLN A 262 12.16 -3.66 -25.95
CA GLN A 262 13.45 -3.55 -25.27
C GLN A 262 13.34 -4.39 -24.00
N LYS A 263 14.19 -5.42 -23.90
CA LYS A 263 14.11 -6.51 -22.93
C LYS A 263 14.25 -5.94 -21.50
N LYS A 264 13.16 -5.42 -20.93
CA LYS A 264 13.12 -4.84 -19.58
C LYS A 264 13.58 -5.94 -18.61
N LYS A 265 14.79 -5.80 -18.07
CA LYS A 265 15.39 -6.78 -17.14
C LYS A 265 14.51 -7.00 -15.93
N ILE A 266 13.83 -5.95 -15.47
CA ILE A 266 12.88 -5.99 -14.36
C ILE A 266 11.54 -5.47 -14.89
N GLN A 267 10.48 -6.24 -14.68
CA GLN A 267 9.12 -5.86 -15.03
C GLN A 267 8.23 -5.99 -13.80
N PHE A 268 7.53 -4.93 -13.45
CA PHE A 268 6.49 -4.98 -12.44
C PHE A 268 5.32 -5.85 -12.94
N LEU A 269 4.85 -6.76 -12.09
CA LEU A 269 3.72 -7.62 -12.42
C LEU A 269 2.45 -7.19 -11.69
N VAL A 270 2.55 -7.03 -10.38
CA VAL A 270 1.41 -6.80 -9.50
C VAL A 270 1.88 -6.35 -8.12
N GLY A 271 1.06 -5.57 -7.45
CA GLY A 271 1.27 -5.16 -6.08
C GLY A 271 0.08 -5.49 -5.21
N PHE A 272 0.36 -5.95 -3.99
CA PHE A 272 -0.61 -6.01 -2.91
C PHE A 272 -0.24 -4.91 -1.93
N ILE A 273 -1.13 -3.94 -1.76
CA ILE A 273 -0.98 -2.87 -0.78
C ILE A 273 -2.21 -2.93 0.11
N HIS A 274 -2.02 -3.54 1.27
CA HIS A 274 -3.02 -3.81 2.29
C HIS A 274 -4.17 -4.66 1.73
N GLN A 275 -5.30 -4.03 1.39
CA GLN A 275 -6.46 -4.69 0.76
C GLN A 275 -6.63 -4.29 -0.72
N SER A 276 -5.83 -3.33 -1.18
CA SER A 276 -5.84 -2.83 -2.55
C SER A 276 -4.85 -3.59 -3.43
N ILE A 277 -5.13 -3.59 -4.74
CA ILE A 277 -4.36 -4.32 -5.73
C ILE A 277 -3.85 -3.30 -6.74
N CYS A 278 -2.54 -3.26 -6.92
CA CYS A 278 -1.91 -2.49 -8.00
C CYS A 278 -1.74 -3.44 -9.18
N LYS A 279 -2.45 -3.19 -10.27
CA LYS A 279 -2.34 -4.04 -11.47
C LYS A 279 -1.30 -3.51 -12.43
N ASP A 280 -1.25 -2.19 -12.55
CA ASP A 280 -0.44 -1.51 -13.53
C ASP A 280 0.65 -0.65 -12.86
N ASP A 281 1.68 -0.32 -13.65
CA ASP A 281 2.73 0.62 -13.23
C ASP A 281 2.16 2.02 -12.91
N HIS A 282 1.04 2.38 -13.54
CA HIS A 282 0.33 3.63 -13.24
C HIS A 282 -0.21 3.64 -11.81
N ASP A 283 -0.90 2.58 -11.39
CA ASP A 283 -1.40 2.45 -10.01
C ASP A 283 -0.24 2.53 -9.04
N LEU A 284 0.85 1.81 -9.34
CA LEU A 284 2.04 1.79 -8.50
C LEU A 284 2.64 3.21 -8.33
N LYS A 285 2.71 4.00 -9.40
CA LYS A 285 3.12 5.41 -9.35
C LYS A 285 2.16 6.24 -8.50
N GLN A 286 0.85 6.04 -8.64
CA GLN A 286 -0.15 6.72 -7.80
C GLN A 286 0.06 6.42 -6.32
N PHE A 287 0.27 5.14 -5.95
CA PHE A 287 0.55 4.73 -4.57
C PHE A 287 1.87 5.29 -4.04
N SER A 288 2.90 5.40 -4.89
CA SER A 288 4.18 5.99 -4.52
C SER A 288 4.12 7.51 -4.28
N ASN A 289 3.12 8.18 -4.86
CA ASN A 289 2.88 9.62 -4.69
C ASN A 289 1.96 9.94 -3.50
N LEU A 290 1.44 8.94 -2.80
CA LEU A 290 0.62 9.17 -1.61
C LEU A 290 1.45 9.77 -0.49
N ASN A 291 0.80 10.63 0.30
CA ASN A 291 1.38 11.18 1.51
C ASN A 291 1.55 10.09 2.57
N SER A 292 2.55 10.26 3.43
CA SER A 292 2.72 9.39 4.59
C SER A 292 1.51 9.48 5.53
N LEU A 293 1.25 8.43 6.31
CA LEU A 293 0.16 8.44 7.30
C LEU A 293 0.29 9.59 8.30
N GLN A 294 1.52 9.96 8.67
CA GLN A 294 1.75 11.09 9.58
C GLN A 294 1.41 12.42 8.91
N THR A 295 1.75 12.57 7.64
CA THR A 295 1.36 13.75 6.84
C THR A 295 -0.16 13.83 6.67
N SER A 296 -0.85 12.71 6.45
CA SER A 296 -2.32 12.74 6.35
C SER A 296 -2.98 13.02 7.71
N ARG A 297 -2.43 12.48 8.81
CA ARG A 297 -2.88 12.81 10.17
C ARG A 297 -2.69 14.30 10.46
N SER A 298 -1.54 14.88 10.15
CA SER A 298 -1.29 16.31 10.35
C SER A 298 -2.19 17.18 9.48
N GLN A 299 -2.47 16.76 8.24
CA GLN A 299 -3.46 17.42 7.37
C GLN A 299 -4.87 17.38 7.96
N ILE A 300 -5.30 16.24 8.51
CA ILE A 300 -6.60 16.12 9.17
C ILE A 300 -6.67 17.02 10.41
N VAL A 301 -5.64 17.00 11.26
CA VAL A 301 -5.58 17.88 12.45
C VAL A 301 -5.57 19.35 12.04
N SER A 302 -4.83 19.71 10.98
CA SER A 302 -4.80 21.07 10.43
C SER A 302 -6.16 21.51 9.87
N LEU A 303 -6.86 20.62 9.16
CA LEU A 303 -8.22 20.89 8.68
C LEU A 303 -9.19 21.09 9.84
N ILE A 304 -9.15 20.23 10.86
CA ILE A 304 -9.99 20.36 12.06
C ILE A 304 -9.67 21.68 12.79
N GLY A 305 -8.39 22.02 12.95
CA GLY A 305 -7.96 23.29 13.54
C GLY A 305 -8.45 24.50 12.75
N ARG A 306 -8.41 24.43 11.41
CA ARG A 306 -8.90 25.49 10.51
C ARG A 306 -10.39 25.73 10.65
N PHE A 307 -11.21 24.70 10.79
CA PHE A 307 -12.65 24.90 11.04
C PHE A 307 -12.91 25.66 12.33
N GLY A 308 -12.13 25.39 13.39
CA GLY A 308 -12.20 26.13 14.64
C GLY A 308 -11.80 27.61 14.47
N SER A 309 -10.71 27.88 13.76
CA SER A 309 -10.26 29.26 13.52
C SER A 309 -11.21 30.04 12.62
N ASP A 310 -11.74 29.40 11.56
CA ASP A 310 -12.65 30.04 10.60
C ASP A 310 -13.99 30.38 11.27
N LEU A 311 -14.49 29.52 12.18
CA LEU A 311 -15.69 29.81 12.96
C LEU A 311 -15.46 30.98 13.92
N LEU A 312 -14.36 30.99 14.67
CA LEU A 312 -14.03 32.09 15.57
C LEU A 312 -13.82 33.40 14.80
N PHE A 313 -13.18 33.34 13.64
CA PHE A 313 -13.00 34.48 12.75
C PHE A 313 -14.36 35.03 12.28
N ASN A 314 -15.25 34.17 11.80
CA ASN A 314 -16.57 34.58 11.35
C ASN A 314 -17.45 35.12 12.49
N LEU A 315 -17.38 34.54 13.69
CA LEU A 315 -18.07 35.07 14.87
C LEU A 315 -17.52 36.43 15.28
N ASN A 316 -16.21 36.61 15.28
CA ASN A 316 -15.58 37.90 15.56
C ASN A 316 -15.92 38.94 14.49
N LEU A 317 -15.95 38.54 13.22
CA LEU A 317 -16.35 39.41 12.11
C LEU A 317 -17.82 39.82 12.23
N ALA A 318 -18.72 38.87 12.53
CA ALA A 318 -20.14 39.15 12.72
C ALA A 318 -20.39 40.06 13.95
N ARG A 319 -19.64 39.86 15.04
CA ARG A 319 -19.71 40.73 16.21
C ARG A 319 -19.19 42.13 15.89
N ALA A 320 -18.08 42.23 15.18
CA ALA A 320 -17.51 43.51 14.75
C ALA A 320 -18.45 44.23 13.77
N SER A 321 -19.11 43.51 12.86
CA SER A 321 -20.07 44.10 11.93
C SER A 321 -21.30 44.63 12.64
N GLN A 322 -21.81 43.91 13.65
CA GLN A 322 -22.91 44.39 14.48
C GLN A 322 -22.54 45.69 15.21
N LEU A 323 -21.38 45.73 15.84
CA LEU A 323 -20.89 46.95 16.50
C LEU A 323 -20.75 48.11 15.51
N LEU A 324 -20.21 47.86 14.33
CA LEU A 324 -20.10 48.86 13.28
C LEU A 324 -21.48 49.39 12.87
N THR A 325 -22.47 48.51 12.65
CA THR A 325 -23.83 48.93 12.30
C THR A 325 -24.51 49.73 13.41
N THR A 326 -24.24 49.40 14.68
CA THR A 326 -24.79 50.18 15.81
C THR A 326 -24.13 51.55 15.92
N LEU A 327 -22.81 51.66 15.68
CA LEU A 327 -22.10 52.93 15.71
C LEU A 327 -22.49 53.84 14.54
N THR A 328 -22.64 53.29 13.34
CA THR A 328 -23.11 54.07 12.18
C THR A 328 -24.56 54.50 12.34
N GLY A 329 -25.41 53.65 12.92
CA GLY A 329 -26.77 54.01 13.32
C GLY A 329 -26.78 55.19 14.30
N PHE A 330 -25.97 55.12 15.36
CA PHE A 330 -25.87 56.18 16.37
C PHE A 330 -25.36 57.49 15.79
N GLN A 331 -24.32 57.43 14.95
CA GLN A 331 -23.79 58.58 14.22
C GLN A 331 -24.87 59.22 13.35
N LYS A 332 -25.65 58.41 12.64
CA LYS A 332 -26.74 58.90 11.80
C LYS A 332 -27.83 59.57 12.63
N THR A 333 -28.22 59.01 13.77
CA THR A 333 -29.20 59.63 14.67
C THR A 333 -28.71 60.97 15.21
N LEU A 334 -27.43 61.10 15.55
CA LEU A 334 -26.85 62.38 15.97
C LEU A 334 -26.86 63.42 14.83
N GLN A 335 -26.57 62.98 13.60
CA GLN A 335 -26.60 63.85 12.43
C GLN A 335 -28.03 64.30 12.09
N ASP A 336 -29.02 63.42 12.21
CA ASP A 336 -30.43 63.74 12.02
C ASP A 336 -30.94 64.70 13.11
N GLN A 337 -30.56 64.51 14.39
CA GLN A 337 -30.90 65.45 15.46
C GLN A 337 -30.31 66.85 15.23
N ALA A 338 -29.06 66.93 14.75
CA ALA A 338 -28.44 68.20 14.39
C ALA A 338 -29.14 68.89 13.21
N ALA A 339 -29.69 68.11 12.25
CA ALA A 339 -30.40 68.65 11.11
C ALA A 339 -31.84 69.11 11.44
N VAL A 340 -32.52 68.46 12.38
CA VAL A 340 -33.91 68.78 12.76
C VAL A 340 -34.04 70.04 13.62
N HIS A 341 -32.94 70.56 14.17
CA HIS A 341 -32.93 71.81 14.94
C HIS A 341 -32.10 72.90 14.24
N PRO A 342 -32.54 73.44 13.09
CA PRO A 342 -31.97 74.70 12.62
C PRO A 342 -32.27 75.78 13.67
N PRO A 343 -31.29 76.57 14.12
CA PRO A 343 -31.57 77.73 14.96
C PRO A 343 -32.44 78.68 14.13
N SER A 344 -33.72 78.76 14.46
CA SER A 344 -34.55 79.87 14.03
C SER A 344 -33.87 81.16 14.50
N PRO A 345 -33.61 82.13 13.59
CA PRO A 345 -32.99 83.38 13.98
C PRO A 345 -33.83 84.05 15.08
N PRO A 346 -33.21 84.72 16.07
CA PRO A 346 -33.93 85.40 17.13
C PRO A 346 -34.81 86.50 16.52
N THR A 347 -36.11 86.27 16.50
CA THR A 347 -37.09 87.31 16.21
C THR A 347 -37.05 88.30 17.37
N GLU A 348 -36.42 89.45 17.16
CA GLU A 348 -36.43 90.60 18.06
C GLU A 348 -37.88 91.00 18.37
N SER A 349 -38.29 90.81 19.63
CA SER A 349 -39.55 91.32 20.16
C SER A 349 -39.39 92.77 20.59
N SER A 350 -39.84 93.71 19.74
CA SER A 350 -40.00 95.11 20.12
C SER A 350 -41.26 95.30 20.99
N SER A 351 -41.05 95.80 22.20
CA SER A 351 -41.88 96.79 22.93
C SER A 351 -43.41 96.79 22.77
N ASN A 352 -44.13 96.58 23.88
CA ASN A 352 -44.94 97.66 24.49
C ASN A 352 -45.53 97.25 25.86
N PRO A 353 -45.35 98.06 26.92
CA PRO A 353 -46.08 97.95 28.18
C PRO A 353 -47.28 98.92 28.20
N SER A 354 -48.45 98.40 28.56
CA SER A 354 -49.61 99.24 28.93
C SER A 354 -50.33 98.64 30.14
N THR A 355 -49.95 99.13 31.33
CA THR A 355 -50.86 99.40 32.47
C THR A 355 -51.85 100.52 32.04
N PRO A 356 -52.98 100.86 32.73
CA PRO A 356 -53.34 100.56 34.12
C PRO A 356 -54.87 100.36 34.41
N THR A 357 -55.19 100.14 35.72
CA THR A 357 -56.42 100.51 36.52
C THR A 357 -57.81 100.46 35.87
N GLU A 358 -58.83 99.91 36.53
CA GLU A 358 -59.35 100.31 37.86
C GLU A 358 -60.05 99.13 38.58
#